data_AF-A0A977NMJ2-F1
#
_entry.id   AF-A0A977NMJ2-F1
#
_cell.length_a   1.000
_cell.length_b   1.000
_cell.length_c   1.000
_cell.angle_alpha   90.00
_cell.angle_beta   90.00
_cell.angle_gamma   90.00
#
_symmetry.space_group_name_H-M   'P 1'
#
loop_
_entity.id
_entity.type
_entity.pdbx_description
1 polymer ?
#
loop_
_entity_poly.entity_id
_entity_poly.type
_entity_poly.pdbx_seq_one_letter_code
_entity_poly.pdbx_strand_id
1 'polypeptide(L)'
;MPDGWKLEGDYFESCNCETVCPCIFMGNPDQGECNLTCAWHIKTGHYESTRLDGLNVVAVFHTPGNMLTGPKWKAALYLDEHATKEQADALGKIYSGQAGGFFGVIAGLIGEIVGVRSVPILFEADGKKRSLQIPSALDLTIEGITGADQKTEAVITNPQLYGAPGFPITVAKSVKHRFSDHDMKWDNSGKNGFYSKFAYAP
;
A
#
# COMPACT_ATOMS: atom_id res chain seq x y z
N MET A 1 8.03 -11.08 26.58
CA MET A 1 9.04 -11.50 25.59
C MET A 1 9.43 -10.25 24.84
N PRO A 2 10.68 -9.75 24.90
CA PRO A 2 11.04 -8.57 24.15
C PRO A 2 11.64 -9.01 22.80
N ASP A 3 11.21 -8.61 21.61
CA ASP A 3 10.25 -7.58 21.20
C ASP A 3 9.69 -7.95 19.81
N GLY A 4 8.36 -8.06 19.71
CA GLY A 4 7.66 -8.19 18.44
C GLY A 4 7.80 -6.91 17.62
N TRP A 5 7.67 -7.03 16.30
CA TRP A 5 7.88 -5.91 15.39
C TRP A 5 6.81 -4.81 15.55
N LYS A 6 7.15 -3.57 15.19
CA LYS A 6 6.23 -2.45 15.15
C LYS A 6 6.61 -1.50 14.03
N LEU A 7 5.65 -1.03 13.25
CA LEU A 7 5.86 -0.05 12.20
C LEU A 7 4.82 1.07 12.31
N GLU A 8 5.24 2.33 12.22
CA GLU A 8 4.36 3.49 12.14
C GLU A 8 4.86 4.46 11.07
N GLY A 9 3.95 5.11 10.35
CA GLY A 9 4.36 6.02 9.30
C GLY A 9 3.25 6.56 8.42
N ASP A 10 3.61 6.90 7.19
CA ASP A 10 2.70 7.39 6.16
C ASP A 10 2.35 6.27 5.18
N TYR A 11 1.08 6.20 4.79
CA TYR A 11 0.54 5.21 3.89
C TYR A 11 -0.18 5.90 2.74
N PHE A 12 -0.04 5.38 1.53
CA PHE A 12 -1.01 5.66 0.49
C PHE A 12 -1.17 4.50 -0.48
N GLU A 13 -2.31 4.49 -1.16
CA GLU A 13 -2.67 3.47 -2.12
C GLU A 13 -3.44 4.05 -3.31
N SER A 14 -3.43 3.31 -4.40
CA SER A 14 -4.19 3.61 -5.61
C SER A 14 -4.62 2.33 -6.29
N CYS A 15 -5.84 2.30 -6.81
CA CYS A 15 -6.38 1.18 -7.57
C CYS A 15 -7.15 1.64 -8.81
N ASN A 16 -7.60 0.68 -9.62
CA ASN A 16 -8.32 0.90 -10.88
C ASN A 16 -9.81 1.25 -10.73
N CYS A 17 -10.36 1.26 -9.52
CA CYS A 17 -11.75 1.65 -9.28
C CYS A 17 -11.99 3.15 -9.54
N GLU A 18 -13.24 3.54 -9.75
CA GLU A 18 -13.64 4.96 -9.74
C GLU A 18 -13.46 5.59 -8.35
N THR A 19 -13.61 6.92 -8.25
CA THR A 19 -13.37 7.66 -7.00
C THR A 19 -14.24 7.14 -5.85
N VAL A 20 -13.56 6.67 -4.80
CA VAL A 20 -14.03 5.85 -3.67
C VAL A 20 -14.36 4.41 -4.08
N CYS A 21 -13.34 3.55 -3.98
CA CYS A 21 -13.45 2.12 -4.23
C CYS A 21 -14.49 1.44 -3.30
N PRO A 22 -15.48 0.67 -3.84
CA PRO A 22 -16.48 -0.02 -3.02
C PRO A 22 -15.90 -1.07 -2.05
N CYS A 23 -14.69 -1.57 -2.30
CA CYS A 23 -14.04 -2.56 -1.46
C CYS A 23 -13.90 -2.10 0.00
N ILE A 24 -13.82 -0.79 0.26
CA ILE A 24 -13.68 -0.27 1.63
C ILE A 24 -14.91 -0.55 2.52
N PHE A 25 -16.04 -0.88 1.90
CA PHE A 25 -17.29 -1.30 2.54
C PHE A 25 -17.69 -2.72 2.12
N MET A 26 -16.69 -3.60 1.93
CA MET A 26 -16.87 -5.02 1.61
C MET A 26 -17.57 -5.29 0.25
N GLY A 27 -17.66 -4.28 -0.60
CA GLY A 27 -18.16 -4.41 -1.97
C GLY A 27 -17.16 -5.11 -2.91
N ASN A 28 -17.61 -5.40 -4.12
CA ASN A 28 -16.74 -5.86 -5.21
C ASN A 28 -16.01 -4.66 -5.85
N PRO A 29 -14.80 -4.86 -6.41
CA PRO A 29 -14.18 -3.83 -7.24
C PRO A 29 -15.10 -3.50 -8.43
N ASP A 30 -15.25 -2.22 -8.73
CA ASP A 30 -16.21 -1.77 -9.76
C ASP A 30 -15.77 -2.11 -11.20
N GLN A 31 -14.50 -2.45 -11.40
CA GLN A 31 -13.96 -2.95 -12.67
C GLN A 31 -13.95 -4.49 -12.75
N GLY A 32 -14.52 -5.19 -11.77
CA GLY A 32 -14.51 -6.66 -11.72
C GLY A 32 -13.18 -7.30 -11.27
N GLU A 33 -12.11 -6.51 -11.18
CA GLU A 33 -10.80 -6.87 -10.65
C GLU A 33 -10.15 -5.65 -9.96
N CYS A 34 -9.13 -5.88 -9.15
CA CYS A 34 -8.38 -4.84 -8.46
C CYS A 34 -6.89 -4.89 -8.80
N ASN A 35 -6.38 -3.80 -9.36
CA ASN A 35 -4.96 -3.52 -9.61
C ASN A 35 -4.48 -2.50 -8.58
N LEU A 36 -4.09 -2.99 -7.40
CA LEU A 36 -3.79 -2.17 -6.22
C LEU A 36 -2.30 -1.92 -6.10
N THR A 37 -1.91 -0.69 -5.82
CA THR A 37 -0.56 -0.32 -5.38
C THR A 37 -0.68 0.27 -3.99
N CYS A 38 0.10 -0.26 -3.05
CA CYS A 38 0.22 0.20 -1.67
C CYS A 38 1.65 0.68 -1.44
N ALA A 39 1.81 1.81 -0.76
CA ALA A 39 3.09 2.43 -0.47
C ALA A 39 3.16 2.84 1.00
N TRP A 40 4.26 2.45 1.65
CA TRP A 40 4.54 2.78 3.04
C TRP A 40 5.85 3.54 3.13
N HIS A 41 5.84 4.65 3.87
CA HIS A 41 7.03 5.30 4.38
C HIS A 41 7.08 5.09 5.89
N ILE A 42 8.04 4.30 6.37
CA ILE A 42 8.19 3.97 7.80
C ILE A 42 8.87 5.15 8.49
N LYS A 43 8.13 5.88 9.31
CA LYS A 43 8.71 6.98 10.12
C LYS A 43 9.49 6.45 11.29
N THR A 44 8.90 5.48 11.97
CA THR A 44 9.49 4.79 13.10
C THR A 44 9.13 3.33 13.06
N GLY A 45 10.10 2.44 13.18
CA GLY A 45 9.82 1.02 13.21
C GLY A 45 11.00 0.16 13.60
N HIS A 46 10.69 -1.05 14.04
CA HIS A 46 11.68 -2.06 14.34
C HIS A 46 11.14 -3.46 14.09
N TYR A 47 12.06 -4.38 13.85
CA TYR A 47 11.85 -5.81 13.91
C TYR A 47 12.92 -6.38 14.83
N GLU A 48 12.51 -6.89 16.00
CA GLU A 48 13.46 -7.27 17.06
C GLU A 48 14.42 -6.09 17.36
N SER A 49 15.74 -6.30 17.23
CA SER A 49 16.75 -5.25 17.42
C SER A 49 17.05 -4.41 16.17
N THR A 50 16.49 -4.75 15.01
CA THR A 50 16.73 -4.07 13.73
C THR A 50 15.83 -2.85 13.58
N ARG A 51 16.41 -1.66 13.48
CA ARG A 51 15.68 -0.42 13.18
C ARG A 51 15.29 -0.36 11.70
N LEU A 52 14.08 0.13 11.42
CA LEU A 52 13.50 0.20 10.08
C LEU A 52 13.06 1.63 9.71
N ASP A 53 13.48 2.63 10.48
CA ASP A 53 13.12 4.03 10.28
C ASP A 53 13.62 4.56 8.94
N GLY A 54 12.81 5.40 8.30
CA GLY A 54 13.14 6.08 7.05
C GLY A 54 13.03 5.22 5.79
N LEU A 55 12.81 3.91 5.93
CA LEU A 55 12.71 2.99 4.80
C LEU A 55 11.32 3.02 4.16
N ASN A 56 11.29 2.77 2.86
CA ASN A 56 10.06 2.65 2.08
C ASN A 56 9.78 1.19 1.71
N VAL A 57 8.49 0.86 1.59
CA VAL A 57 8.04 -0.43 1.06
C VAL A 57 6.90 -0.18 0.09
N VAL A 58 6.87 -0.94 -1.00
CA VAL A 58 5.78 -0.90 -1.97
C VAL A 58 5.31 -2.31 -2.24
N ALA A 59 4.01 -2.51 -2.23
CA ALA A 59 3.39 -3.75 -2.68
C ALA A 59 2.42 -3.48 -3.81
N VAL A 60 2.47 -4.31 -4.84
CA VAL A 60 1.55 -4.27 -5.97
C VAL A 60 0.78 -5.58 -6.02
N PHE A 61 -0.54 -5.48 -6.13
CA PHE A 61 -1.44 -6.61 -6.15
C PHE A 61 -2.30 -6.60 -7.41
N HIS A 62 -2.48 -7.79 -7.98
CA HIS A 62 -3.54 -8.06 -8.94
C HIS A 62 -4.51 -9.06 -8.32
N THR A 63 -5.77 -8.66 -8.20
CA THR A 63 -6.82 -9.44 -7.55
C THR A 63 -8.01 -9.62 -8.49
N PRO A 64 -8.26 -10.83 -8.99
CA PRO A 64 -9.47 -11.12 -9.75
C PRO A 64 -10.70 -11.11 -8.82
N GLY A 65 -11.76 -10.38 -9.15
CA GLY A 65 -13.00 -10.39 -8.38
C GLY A 65 -12.89 -9.79 -6.98
N ASN A 66 -13.67 -10.34 -6.04
CA ASN A 66 -13.74 -9.83 -4.67
C ASN A 66 -12.42 -9.99 -3.92
N MET A 67 -11.99 -8.95 -3.20
CA MET A 67 -10.71 -8.94 -2.47
C MET A 67 -10.60 -10.05 -1.41
N LEU A 68 -11.69 -10.43 -0.75
CA LEU A 68 -11.65 -11.37 0.37
C LEU A 68 -12.15 -12.77 0.02
N THR A 69 -13.17 -12.85 -0.84
CA THR A 69 -13.86 -14.11 -1.15
C THR A 69 -13.62 -14.59 -2.59
N GLY A 70 -12.96 -13.78 -3.41
CA GLY A 70 -12.62 -14.13 -4.79
C GLY A 70 -11.39 -15.04 -4.90
N PRO A 71 -10.93 -15.27 -6.14
CA PRO A 71 -9.64 -15.91 -6.41
C PRO A 71 -8.48 -15.27 -5.65
N LYS A 72 -7.43 -16.08 -5.44
CA LYS A 72 -6.21 -15.64 -4.77
C LYS A 72 -5.48 -14.55 -5.55
N TRP A 73 -4.79 -13.68 -4.82
CA TRP A 73 -4.09 -12.53 -5.38
C TRP A 73 -2.73 -12.92 -5.94
N LYS A 74 -2.25 -12.14 -6.92
CA LYS A 74 -0.83 -12.04 -7.25
C LYS A 74 -0.22 -10.84 -6.54
N ALA A 75 0.98 -10.98 -6.00
CA ALA A 75 1.68 -9.93 -5.28
C ALA A 75 3.13 -9.74 -5.76
N ALA A 76 3.54 -8.49 -5.96
CA ALA A 76 4.95 -8.10 -6.10
C ALA A 76 5.33 -7.17 -4.94
N LEU A 77 6.51 -7.41 -4.34
CA LEU A 77 7.02 -6.61 -3.22
C LEU A 77 8.31 -5.91 -3.62
N TYR A 78 8.38 -4.61 -3.35
CA TYR A 78 9.56 -3.79 -3.57
C TYR A 78 10.04 -3.24 -2.24
N LEU A 79 11.32 -3.49 -1.97
CA LEU A 79 12.02 -3.02 -0.77
C LEU A 79 12.96 -1.88 -1.16
N ASP A 80 13.13 -0.91 -0.27
CA ASP A 80 14.05 0.20 -0.47
C ASP A 80 15.49 -0.30 -0.66
N GLU A 81 16.19 0.16 -1.70
CA GLU A 81 17.59 -0.18 -1.94
C GLU A 81 18.54 0.34 -0.85
N HIS A 82 18.12 1.36 -0.10
CA HIS A 82 18.89 1.88 1.02
C HIS A 82 18.88 0.96 2.25
N ALA A 83 18.01 -0.06 2.28
CA ALA A 83 17.96 -1.02 3.37
C ALA A 83 19.24 -1.87 3.40
N THR A 84 19.82 -2.05 4.59
CA THR A 84 20.83 -3.10 4.78
C THR A 84 20.21 -4.48 4.56
N LYS A 85 21.04 -5.51 4.42
CA LYS A 85 20.56 -6.89 4.28
C LYS A 85 19.63 -7.29 5.43
N GLU A 86 20.01 -6.96 6.67
CA GLU A 86 19.23 -7.27 7.87
C GLU A 86 17.88 -6.53 7.86
N GLN A 87 17.86 -5.28 7.40
CA GLN A 87 16.62 -4.51 7.26
C GLN A 87 15.72 -5.06 6.15
N ALA A 88 16.29 -5.41 5.00
CA ALA A 88 15.54 -6.01 3.89
C ALA A 88 14.95 -7.37 4.29
N ASP A 89 15.71 -8.21 5.00
CA ASP A 89 15.22 -9.49 5.53
C ASP A 89 14.09 -9.30 6.55
N ALA A 90 14.21 -8.30 7.43
CA ALA A 90 13.16 -7.93 8.39
C ALA A 90 11.88 -7.44 7.69
N LEU A 91 12.00 -6.52 6.73
CA LEU A 91 10.86 -6.04 5.93
C LEU A 91 10.22 -7.18 5.15
N GLY A 92 11.03 -8.06 4.54
CA GLY A 92 10.56 -9.25 3.86
C GLY A 92 9.72 -10.14 4.76
N LYS A 93 10.15 -10.42 5.99
CA LYS A 93 9.39 -11.20 6.97
C LYS A 93 8.07 -10.54 7.38
N ILE A 94 8.07 -9.23 7.60
CA ILE A 94 6.86 -8.48 7.98
C ILE A 94 5.85 -8.50 6.83
N TYR A 95 6.24 -8.00 5.65
CA TYR A 95 5.31 -7.76 4.54
C TYR A 95 4.91 -9.05 3.80
N SER A 96 5.67 -10.14 3.92
CA SER A 96 5.23 -11.47 3.48
C SER A 96 4.26 -12.15 4.45
N GLY A 97 4.05 -11.57 5.64
CA GLY A 97 3.18 -12.10 6.70
C GLY A 97 3.82 -13.18 7.58
N GLN A 98 5.08 -13.55 7.35
CA GLN A 98 5.81 -14.52 8.21
C GLN A 98 5.94 -14.04 9.65
N ALA A 99 5.93 -12.72 9.87
CA ALA A 99 5.97 -12.10 11.19
C ALA A 99 4.57 -11.97 11.86
N GLY A 100 3.50 -12.45 11.23
CA GLY A 100 2.13 -12.37 11.75
C GLY A 100 1.48 -10.99 11.62
N GLY A 101 0.54 -10.70 12.53
CA GLY A 101 -0.22 -9.45 12.55
C GLY A 101 -1.06 -9.21 11.29
N PHE A 102 -1.26 -7.93 10.95
CA PHE A 102 -2.04 -7.50 9.78
C PHE A 102 -1.58 -8.18 8.48
N PHE A 103 -0.27 -8.22 8.20
CA PHE A 103 0.26 -8.84 6.99
C PHE A 103 0.14 -10.36 7.00
N GLY A 104 0.11 -11.01 8.17
CA GLY A 104 -0.20 -12.43 8.29
C GLY A 104 -1.61 -12.77 7.80
N VAL A 105 -2.60 -11.90 8.05
CA VAL A 105 -3.97 -12.04 7.52
C VAL A 105 -3.97 -11.85 6.00
N ILE A 106 -3.30 -10.82 5.50
CA ILE A 106 -3.20 -10.53 4.06
C ILE A 106 -2.48 -11.66 3.30
N ALA A 107 -1.43 -12.26 3.87
CA ALA A 107 -0.72 -13.39 3.27
C ALA A 107 -1.65 -14.58 2.99
N GLY A 108 -2.70 -14.77 3.80
CA GLY A 108 -3.73 -15.77 3.56
C GLY A 108 -4.55 -15.55 2.28
N LEU A 109 -4.55 -14.34 1.71
CA LEU A 109 -5.28 -13.99 0.47
C LEU A 109 -4.42 -14.11 -0.79
N ILE A 110 -3.09 -14.14 -0.63
CA ILE A 110 -2.13 -14.22 -1.73
C ILE A 110 -1.94 -15.68 -2.14
N GLY A 111 -2.02 -15.95 -3.44
CA GLY A 111 -1.77 -17.28 -4.02
C GLY A 111 -0.42 -17.38 -4.70
N GLU A 112 0.10 -16.25 -5.19
CA GLU A 112 1.35 -16.18 -5.94
C GLU A 112 2.11 -14.91 -5.58
N ILE A 113 3.37 -15.04 -5.19
CA ILE A 113 4.32 -13.92 -5.10
C ILE A 113 5.14 -13.93 -6.38
N VAL A 114 4.88 -12.98 -7.28
CA VAL A 114 5.52 -12.92 -8.60
C VAL A 114 6.94 -12.33 -8.56
N GLY A 115 7.31 -11.69 -7.43
CA GLY A 115 8.68 -11.29 -7.17
C GLY A 115 8.84 -10.40 -5.94
N VAL A 116 10.08 -10.38 -5.44
CA VAL A 116 10.56 -9.47 -4.40
C VAL A 116 11.86 -8.84 -4.88
N ARG A 117 11.97 -7.51 -4.90
CA ARG A 117 13.20 -6.82 -5.35
C ARG A 117 13.56 -5.65 -4.44
N SER A 118 14.85 -5.46 -4.20
CA SER A 118 15.40 -4.22 -3.67
C SER A 118 15.67 -3.24 -4.81
N VAL A 119 15.06 -2.06 -4.76
CA VAL A 119 15.07 -1.07 -5.85
C VAL A 119 15.06 0.35 -5.31
N PRO A 120 15.46 1.36 -6.12
CA PRO A 120 15.24 2.76 -5.77
C PRO A 120 13.74 3.02 -5.59
N ILE A 121 13.36 3.52 -4.41
CA ILE A 121 11.99 3.94 -4.10
C ILE A 121 12.01 5.42 -3.73
N LEU A 122 11.41 6.25 -4.59
CA LEU A 122 11.27 7.68 -4.34
C LEU A 122 9.85 7.95 -3.84
N PHE A 123 9.69 8.04 -2.53
CA PHE A 123 8.44 8.37 -1.87
C PHE A 123 8.44 9.84 -1.47
N GLU A 124 7.38 10.57 -1.83
CA GLU A 124 7.20 11.96 -1.41
C GLU A 124 5.78 12.19 -0.87
N ALA A 125 5.72 12.96 0.21
CA ALA A 125 4.48 13.42 0.81
C ALA A 125 4.55 14.93 1.09
N ASP A 126 3.89 15.71 0.25
CA ASP A 126 3.81 17.16 0.39
C ASP A 126 2.35 17.64 0.29
N GLY A 127 1.88 18.34 1.32
CA GLY A 127 0.48 18.79 1.42
C GLY A 127 -0.51 17.66 1.14
N LYS A 128 -1.35 17.86 0.11
CA LYS A 128 -2.38 16.91 -0.38
C LYS A 128 -1.85 15.88 -1.38
N LYS A 129 -0.61 16.03 -1.82
CA LYS A 129 -0.01 15.21 -2.88
C LYS A 129 0.84 14.09 -2.27
N ARG A 130 0.69 12.88 -2.79
CA ARG A 130 1.60 11.76 -2.53
C ARG A 130 2.12 11.24 -3.85
N SER A 131 3.42 11.00 -3.93
CA SER A 131 4.04 10.40 -5.11
C SER A 131 4.99 9.27 -4.75
N LEU A 132 5.06 8.31 -5.66
CA LEU A 132 5.91 7.14 -5.59
C LEU A 132 6.48 6.89 -6.98
N GLN A 133 7.80 6.73 -7.05
CA GLN A 133 8.47 6.25 -8.25
C GLN A 133 9.37 5.06 -7.93
N ILE A 134 9.26 4.02 -8.76
CA ILE A 134 10.24 2.96 -8.89
C ILE A 134 10.71 3.00 -10.34
N PRO A 135 11.96 3.41 -10.60
CA PRO A 135 12.48 3.56 -11.95
C PRO A 135 12.20 2.35 -12.84
N SER A 136 11.66 2.59 -14.03
CA SER A 136 11.27 1.60 -15.03
C SER A 136 10.07 0.69 -14.69
N ALA A 137 9.53 0.72 -13.48
CA ALA A 137 8.44 -0.17 -13.05
C ALA A 137 7.15 0.56 -12.68
N LEU A 138 7.23 1.66 -11.91
CA LEU A 138 6.06 2.32 -11.32
C LEU A 138 6.24 3.84 -11.27
N ASP A 139 5.21 4.57 -11.67
CA ASP A 139 5.09 6.02 -11.48
C ASP A 139 3.66 6.35 -11.06
N LEU A 140 3.50 6.72 -9.79
CA LEU A 140 2.23 6.96 -9.12
C LEU A 140 2.25 8.33 -8.46
N THR A 141 1.21 9.12 -8.71
CA THR A 141 0.91 10.35 -8.00
C THR A 141 -0.59 10.40 -7.71
N ILE A 142 -0.94 10.63 -6.44
CA ILE A 142 -2.31 10.88 -6.02
C ILE A 142 -2.41 12.27 -5.40
N GLU A 143 -3.61 12.87 -5.50
CA GLU A 143 -3.92 14.15 -4.89
C GLU A 143 -5.24 14.07 -4.13
N GLY A 144 -5.24 14.57 -2.89
CA GLY A 144 -6.41 14.57 -2.02
C GLY A 144 -7.55 15.41 -2.56
N ILE A 145 -8.76 14.88 -2.43
CA ILE A 145 -9.98 15.54 -2.87
C ILE A 145 -10.43 16.52 -1.79
N THR A 146 -10.65 17.77 -2.17
CA THR A 146 -11.18 18.78 -1.25
C THR A 146 -12.68 18.52 -1.00
N GLY A 147 -13.07 18.54 0.27
CA GLY A 147 -14.45 18.35 0.71
C GLY A 147 -15.34 19.54 0.35
N ALA A 148 -16.63 19.40 0.66
CA ALA A 148 -17.65 20.41 0.32
C ALA A 148 -17.40 21.77 0.98
N ASP A 149 -16.71 21.81 2.12
CA ASP A 149 -16.37 23.05 2.83
C ASP A 149 -15.29 23.89 2.13
N GLN A 150 -14.69 23.37 1.04
CA GLN A 150 -13.61 23.98 0.26
C GLN A 150 -12.34 24.28 1.08
N LYS A 151 -12.19 23.69 2.28
CA LYS A 151 -11.11 23.95 3.22
C LYS A 151 -10.38 22.70 3.61
N THR A 152 -11.13 21.64 3.91
CA THR A 152 -10.60 20.35 4.37
C THR A 152 -10.70 19.30 3.28
N GLU A 153 -9.93 18.23 3.40
CA GLU A 153 -10.01 17.11 2.48
C GLU A 153 -11.14 16.17 2.86
N ALA A 154 -11.71 15.48 1.88
CA ALA A 154 -12.71 14.46 2.11
C ALA A 154 -12.07 13.28 2.86
N VAL A 155 -12.62 12.95 4.02
CA VAL A 155 -12.11 11.88 4.89
C VAL A 155 -13.21 10.87 5.16
N ILE A 156 -12.85 9.58 5.09
CA ILE A 156 -13.70 8.47 5.51
C ILE A 156 -13.17 7.97 6.85
N THR A 157 -14.06 7.83 7.83
CA THR A 157 -13.74 7.30 9.15
C THR A 157 -14.36 5.92 9.31
N ASN A 158 -13.64 5.02 9.97
CA ASN A 158 -14.09 3.65 10.27
C ASN A 158 -14.59 2.83 9.06
N PRO A 159 -13.88 2.78 7.91
CA PRO A 159 -14.23 1.85 6.84
C PRO A 159 -14.00 0.39 7.28
N GLN A 160 -14.74 -0.55 6.67
CA GLN A 160 -14.72 -1.96 7.07
C GLN A 160 -13.45 -2.70 6.61
N LEU A 161 -12.88 -2.28 5.47
CA LEU A 161 -11.69 -2.89 4.88
C LEU A 161 -10.77 -1.81 4.31
N TYR A 162 -9.55 -1.71 4.81
CA TYR A 162 -8.56 -0.77 4.26
C TYR A 162 -7.15 -1.09 4.77
N GLY A 163 -6.15 -0.57 4.06
CA GLY A 163 -4.75 -0.86 4.33
C GLY A 163 -4.21 -0.32 5.65
N ALA A 164 -4.87 0.62 6.33
CA ALA A 164 -4.34 1.27 7.53
C ALA A 164 -5.30 1.24 8.77
N PRO A 165 -5.74 0.05 9.23
CA PRO A 165 -6.69 -0.06 10.35
C PRO A 165 -6.32 0.81 11.56
N GLY A 166 -7.31 1.50 12.10
CA GLY A 166 -7.16 2.42 13.24
C GLY A 166 -6.99 3.90 12.86
N PHE A 167 -6.88 4.24 11.57
CA PHE A 167 -6.72 5.62 11.11
C PHE A 167 -7.82 6.05 10.13
N PRO A 168 -8.25 7.33 10.14
CA PRO A 168 -9.08 7.86 9.06
C PRO A 168 -8.34 7.80 7.72
N ILE A 169 -9.05 7.57 6.62
CA ILE A 169 -8.48 7.61 5.27
C ILE A 169 -8.91 8.89 4.56
N THR A 170 -7.95 9.61 3.98
CA THR A 170 -8.23 10.73 3.09
C THR A 170 -8.50 10.19 1.69
N VAL A 171 -9.59 10.65 1.08
CA VAL A 171 -9.96 10.31 -0.29
C VAL A 171 -9.10 11.13 -1.25
N ALA A 172 -8.49 10.45 -2.22
CA ALA A 172 -7.66 11.04 -3.24
C ALA A 172 -8.04 10.52 -4.63
N LYS A 173 -7.50 11.17 -5.65
CA LYS A 173 -7.57 10.72 -7.04
C LYS A 173 -6.17 10.54 -7.58
N SER A 174 -5.94 9.48 -8.35
CA SER A 174 -4.66 9.30 -9.04
C SER A 174 -4.56 10.32 -10.18
N VAL A 175 -3.54 11.17 -10.13
CA VAL A 175 -3.18 12.09 -11.22
C VAL A 175 -2.36 11.33 -12.27
N LYS A 176 -1.57 10.36 -11.83
CA LYS A 176 -0.77 9.46 -12.65
C LYS A 176 -0.67 8.11 -11.95
N HIS A 177 -0.88 7.00 -12.65
CA HIS A 177 -0.62 5.67 -12.10
C HIS A 177 -0.27 4.70 -13.22
N ARG A 178 1.03 4.57 -13.50
CA ARG A 178 1.54 3.64 -14.52
C ARG A 178 2.37 2.56 -13.86
N PHE A 179 2.07 1.32 -14.19
CA PHE A 179 2.83 0.16 -13.73
C PHE A 179 3.15 -0.75 -14.91
N SER A 180 4.37 -1.29 -14.94
CA SER A 180 4.82 -2.23 -15.97
C SER A 180 5.99 -3.07 -15.43
N ASP A 181 5.68 -4.23 -14.87
CA ASP A 181 6.67 -5.17 -14.33
C ASP A 181 6.03 -6.54 -14.06
N HIS A 182 6.82 -7.60 -13.92
CA HIS A 182 6.31 -8.96 -13.63
C HIS A 182 5.18 -9.42 -14.57
N ASP A 183 5.30 -9.14 -15.86
CA ASP A 183 4.30 -9.41 -16.90
C ASP A 183 2.91 -8.77 -16.66
N MET A 184 2.84 -7.83 -15.72
CA MET A 184 1.66 -7.04 -15.37
C MET A 184 1.85 -5.60 -15.86
N LYS A 185 0.82 -5.03 -16.50
CA LYS A 185 0.88 -3.67 -17.03
C LYS A 185 -0.50 -3.00 -17.01
N TRP A 186 -0.55 -1.77 -16.50
CA TRP A 186 -1.76 -0.95 -16.52
C TRP A 186 -1.45 0.55 -16.43
N ASP A 187 -2.44 1.36 -16.81
CA ASP A 187 -2.51 2.79 -16.53
C ASP A 187 -3.84 3.06 -15.82
N ASN A 188 -3.79 3.35 -14.52
CA ASN A 188 -4.95 3.67 -13.69
C ASN A 188 -4.99 5.17 -13.38
N SER A 189 -4.47 6.03 -14.27
CA SER A 189 -4.55 7.48 -14.08
C SER A 189 -6.01 7.94 -14.10
N GLY A 190 -6.37 8.86 -13.20
CA GLY A 190 -7.73 9.35 -13.03
C GLY A 190 -8.65 8.45 -12.21
N LYS A 191 -8.10 7.48 -11.48
CA LYS A 191 -8.82 6.49 -10.68
C LYS A 191 -8.68 6.75 -9.17
N ASN A 192 -9.15 5.83 -8.36
CA ASN A 192 -9.16 5.91 -6.91
C ASN A 192 -7.76 6.03 -6.29
N GLY A 193 -7.62 6.89 -5.29
CA GLY A 193 -6.50 6.89 -4.36
C GLY A 193 -6.96 7.08 -2.92
N PHE A 194 -6.19 6.58 -1.97
CA PHE A 194 -6.35 6.88 -0.56
C PHE A 194 -4.99 7.17 0.07
N TYR A 195 -4.97 8.00 1.10
CA TYR A 195 -3.79 8.10 1.95
C TYR A 195 -4.15 8.28 3.42
N SER A 196 -3.25 7.85 4.30
CA SER A 196 -3.45 7.87 5.74
C SER A 196 -2.11 7.82 6.48
N LYS A 197 -2.17 7.86 7.81
CA LYS A 197 -1.10 7.30 8.64
C LYS A 197 -1.31 5.80 8.78
N PHE A 198 -0.33 5.07 9.28
CA PHE A 198 -0.52 3.69 9.69
C PHE A 198 0.23 3.39 10.99
N ALA A 199 -0.23 2.35 11.68
CA ALA A 199 0.48 1.71 12.78
C ALA A 199 0.16 0.21 12.76
N TYR A 200 1.19 -0.63 12.72
CA TYR A 200 1.06 -2.08 12.73
C TYR A 200 1.95 -2.71 13.80
N ALA A 201 1.46 -3.80 14.35
CA ALA A 201 2.15 -4.71 15.27
C ALA A 201 1.48 -6.11 15.14
N PRO A 202 2.11 -7.18 15.65
CA PRO A 202 1.55 -8.53 15.70
C PRO A 202 0.16 -8.63 16.33
#